data_AF-A0A8S2G664-F1
#
_entry.id   AF-A0A8S2G664-F1
#
_cell.length_a   1.000
_cell.length_b   1.000
_cell.length_c   1.000
_cell.angle_alpha   90.00
_cell.angle_beta   90.00
_cell.angle_gamma   90.00
#
_symmetry.space_group_name_H-M   'P 1'
#
loop_
_entity.id
_entity.type
_entity.pdbx_description
1 polymer ?
#
loop_
_entity_poly.entity_id
_entity_poly.type
_entity_poly.pdbx_seq_one_letter_code
_entity_poly.pdbx_strand_id
1 'polypeptide(L)'
;MFSEFEALMDPSRNHRSYRSSLTKLTPPIILFMPLLLKDMTFTHEGNKTYFEGLVNFEKMRMLAHTMRTLNICRSKPLEIQLAQGIKNTQELQEYVREMNVIDNQRILNQLSNKLEPRQT
;
A
#
# COMPACT_ATOMS: atom_id res chain seq x y z
N MET A 1 7.27 8.19 -17.38
CA MET A 1 7.11 8.54 -15.95
C MET A 1 5.75 8.12 -15.39
N PHE A 2 4.61 8.78 -15.70
CA PHE A 2 3.30 8.35 -15.12
C PHE A 2 2.90 6.92 -15.52
N SER A 3 3.04 6.57 -16.79
CA SER A 3 2.75 5.23 -17.31
C SER A 3 3.57 4.10 -16.67
N GLU A 4 4.80 4.39 -16.22
CA GLU A 4 5.63 3.41 -15.50
C GLU A 4 5.07 3.14 -14.10
N PHE A 5 4.53 4.16 -13.42
CA PHE A 5 3.87 4.00 -12.13
C PHE A 5 2.55 3.23 -12.27
N GLU A 6 1.79 3.44 -13.35
CA GLU A 6 0.61 2.62 -13.64
C GLU A 6 0.99 1.16 -13.88
N ALA A 7 2.03 0.90 -14.68
CA ALA A 7 2.52 -0.45 -14.95
C ALA A 7 3.02 -1.18 -13.69
N LEU A 8 3.56 -0.46 -12.72
CA LEU A 8 3.95 -1.03 -11.42
C LEU A 8 2.73 -1.57 -10.64
N MET A 9 1.56 -0.93 -10.81
CA MET A 9 0.32 -1.26 -10.11
C MET A 9 -0.56 -2.27 -10.85
N ASP A 10 -0.11 -2.80 -12.00
CA ASP A 10 -0.81 -3.81 -12.79
C ASP A 10 -1.24 -5.02 -11.93
N PRO A 11 -2.55 -5.34 -11.83
CA PRO A 11 -3.05 -6.46 -11.04
C PRO A 11 -2.71 -7.84 -11.62
N SER A 12 -2.24 -7.91 -12.87
CA SER A 12 -1.94 -9.14 -13.59
C SER A 12 -1.02 -10.07 -12.80
N ARG A 13 -1.34 -11.36 -12.83
CA ARG A 13 -0.59 -12.42 -12.13
C ARG A 13 -0.38 -12.11 -10.63
N ASN A 14 -1.42 -11.59 -9.98
CA ASN A 14 -1.44 -11.19 -8.58
C ASN A 14 -0.39 -10.11 -8.23
N HIS A 15 -0.43 -8.99 -8.96
CA HIS A 15 0.48 -7.85 -8.78
C HIS A 15 1.96 -8.24 -8.93
N ARG A 16 2.28 -9.04 -9.96
CA ARG A 16 3.65 -9.56 -10.16
C ARG A 16 4.69 -8.44 -10.28
N SER A 17 4.36 -7.35 -10.95
CA SER A 17 5.24 -6.18 -11.13
C SER A 17 5.62 -5.58 -9.78
N TYR A 18 4.63 -5.21 -8.96
CA TYR A 18 4.86 -4.72 -7.59
C TYR A 18 5.68 -5.70 -6.75
N ARG A 19 5.30 -6.99 -6.72
CA ARG A 19 6.00 -8.00 -5.91
C ARG A 19 7.46 -8.19 -6.33
N SER A 20 7.71 -8.18 -7.64
CA SER A 20 9.07 -8.33 -8.19
C SER A 20 9.95 -7.11 -7.92
N SER A 21 9.35 -5.91 -7.86
CA SER A 21 10.05 -4.70 -7.42
C SER A 21 10.36 -4.75 -5.93
N LEU A 22 9.41 -5.19 -5.10
CA LEU A 22 9.58 -5.29 -3.65
C LEU A 22 10.75 -6.20 -3.26
N THR A 23 10.96 -7.32 -3.96
CA THR A 23 12.09 -8.25 -3.69
C THR A 23 13.46 -7.64 -3.93
N LYS A 24 13.55 -6.54 -4.68
CA LYS A 24 14.82 -5.83 -4.97
C LYS A 24 15.13 -4.74 -3.95
N LEU A 25 14.17 -4.37 -3.10
CA LEU A 25 14.32 -3.34 -2.09
C LEU A 25 14.93 -3.92 -0.81
N THR A 26 15.56 -3.05 -0.02
CA THR A 26 16.03 -3.40 1.33
C THR A 26 15.32 -2.54 2.36
N PRO A 27 15.05 -3.05 3.59
CA PRO A 27 14.46 -2.27 4.66
C PRO A 27 15.25 -0.98 4.94
N PRO A 28 14.61 0.13 5.36
CA PRO A 28 13.18 0.26 5.70
C PRO A 28 12.26 0.40 4.47
N ILE A 29 11.11 -0.28 4.47
CA ILE A 29 10.12 -0.26 3.38
C ILE A 29 8.71 -0.05 3.94
N ILE A 30 7.97 0.90 3.36
CA ILE A 30 6.51 1.02 3.55
C ILE A 30 5.82 0.24 2.43
N LEU A 31 5.07 -0.80 2.79
CA LEU A 31 4.40 -1.68 1.83
C LEU A 31 3.12 -1.05 1.27
N PHE A 32 2.66 -1.57 0.13
CA PHE A 32 1.33 -1.30 -0.40
C PHE A 32 0.29 -2.03 0.47
N MET A 33 -0.13 -1.38 1.55
CA MET A 33 -0.98 -1.95 2.59
C MET A 33 -2.27 -2.61 2.07
N PRO A 34 -2.99 -2.07 1.07
CA PRO A 34 -4.16 -2.75 0.50
C PRO A 34 -3.86 -4.16 -0.03
N LEU A 35 -2.72 -4.38 -0.69
CA LEU A 35 -2.34 -5.70 -1.19
C LEU A 35 -1.94 -6.65 -0.05
N LEU A 36 -1.28 -6.15 0.99
CA LEU A 36 -0.98 -6.92 2.19
C LEU A 36 -2.26 -7.39 2.89
N LEU A 37 -3.22 -6.49 3.08
CA LEU A 37 -4.53 -6.80 3.68
C LEU A 37 -5.30 -7.80 2.81
N LYS A 38 -5.31 -7.60 1.49
CA LYS A 38 -5.86 -8.56 0.53
C LYS A 38 -5.27 -9.96 0.76
N ASP A 39 -3.95 -10.10 0.79
CA ASP A 39 -3.29 -11.41 0.98
C ASP A 39 -3.72 -12.10 2.29
N MET A 40 -3.83 -11.33 3.39
CA MET A 40 -4.33 -11.86 4.67
C MET A 40 -5.79 -12.28 4.60
N THR A 41 -6.66 -11.46 4.01
CA THR A 41 -8.09 -11.75 3.85
C THR A 41 -8.29 -13.01 3.02
N PHE A 42 -7.67 -13.11 1.85
CA PHE A 42 -7.79 -14.29 0.98
C PHE A 42 -7.20 -15.55 1.64
N THR A 43 -6.11 -15.43 2.40
CA THR A 43 -5.58 -16.56 3.19
C THR A 43 -6.58 -17.00 4.26
N HIS A 44 -7.22 -16.04 4.94
CA HIS A 44 -8.17 -16.32 6.00
C HIS A 44 -9.45 -16.98 5.48
N GLU A 45 -10.04 -16.44 4.42
CA GLU A 45 -11.30 -16.90 3.84
C GLU A 45 -11.12 -18.18 3.02
N GLY A 46 -9.98 -18.32 2.32
CA GLY A 46 -9.70 -19.47 1.47
C GLY A 46 -9.29 -20.74 2.24
N ASN A 47 -8.96 -20.65 3.53
CA ASN A 47 -8.48 -21.77 4.32
C ASN A 47 -9.26 -21.91 5.63
N LYS A 48 -9.76 -23.11 5.92
CA LYS A 48 -10.41 -23.39 7.22
C LYS A 48 -9.41 -23.29 8.36
N THR A 49 -9.83 -22.69 9.47
CA THR A 49 -9.01 -22.60 10.70
C THR A 49 -8.88 -23.95 11.39
N TYR A 50 -9.90 -24.80 11.30
CA TYR A 50 -9.93 -26.12 11.90
C TYR A 50 -10.31 -27.18 10.87
N PHE A 51 -9.72 -28.36 10.98
CA PHE A 51 -10.11 -29.59 10.29
C PHE A 51 -10.31 -30.67 11.34
N GLU A 52 -11.51 -31.25 11.39
CA GLU A 52 -11.84 -32.34 12.34
C GLU A 52 -11.51 -32.00 13.81
N GLY A 53 -11.73 -30.74 14.19
CA GLY A 53 -11.43 -30.23 15.54
C GLY A 53 -9.94 -29.90 15.79
N LEU A 54 -9.04 -30.21 14.86
CA LEU A 54 -7.62 -29.88 14.94
C LEU A 54 -7.32 -28.54 14.26
N VAL A 55 -6.36 -27.79 14.82
CA VAL A 55 -5.92 -26.51 14.26
C VAL A 55 -5.18 -26.75 12.94
N ASN A 56 -5.56 -25.98 11.90
CA ASN A 56 -4.85 -25.98 10.63
C ASN A 56 -3.56 -25.15 10.71
N PHE A 57 -2.44 -25.79 11.04
CA PHE A 57 -1.14 -25.13 11.10
C PHE A 57 -0.62 -24.62 9.76
N GLU A 58 -1.09 -25.16 8.63
CA GLU A 58 -0.72 -24.63 7.32
C GLU A 58 -1.28 -23.22 7.12
N LYS A 59 -2.56 -23.01 7.45
CA LYS A 59 -3.15 -21.66 7.47
C LYS A 59 -2.38 -20.71 8.40
N MET A 60 -2.01 -21.19 9.59
CA MET A 60 -1.25 -20.37 10.54
C MET A 60 0.12 -20.00 9.98
N ARG A 61 0.80 -20.93 9.31
CA ARG A 61 2.10 -20.70 8.66
C ARG A 61 2.00 -19.67 7.54
N MET A 62 0.94 -19.72 6.72
CA MET A 62 0.67 -18.75 5.65
C MET A 62 0.50 -17.33 6.22
N LEU A 63 -0.37 -17.14 7.22
CA LEU A 63 -0.57 -15.84 7.87
C LEU A 63 0.71 -15.33 8.53
N ALA A 64 1.43 -16.20 9.22
CA ALA A 64 2.72 -15.88 9.83
C ALA A 64 3.79 -15.48 8.80
N HIS A 65 3.73 -16.01 7.57
CA HIS A 65 4.62 -15.60 6.49
C HIS A 65 4.40 -14.13 6.11
N THR A 66 3.15 -13.73 5.93
CA THR A 66 2.78 -12.34 5.62
C THR A 66 3.24 -11.37 6.73
N MET A 67 3.07 -11.76 8.00
CA MET A 67 3.53 -10.96 9.14
C MET A 67 5.06 -10.87 9.22
N ARG A 68 5.78 -11.96 8.92
CA ARG A 68 7.26 -11.93 8.86
C ARG A 68 7.76 -10.98 7.78
N THR A 69 7.13 -10.96 6.62
CA THR A 69 7.46 -9.99 5.56
C THR A 69 7.31 -8.55 6.04
N LEU A 70 6.20 -8.24 6.73
CA LEU A 70 5.98 -6.92 7.33
C LEU A 70 7.05 -6.56 8.36
N ASN A 71 7.47 -7.52 9.19
CA ASN A 71 8.54 -7.33 10.18
C ASN A 71 9.90 -7.08 9.53
N ILE A 72 10.24 -7.81 8.45
CA ILE A 72 11.47 -7.56 7.67
C ILE A 72 11.45 -6.14 7.13
N CYS A 73 10.34 -5.69 6.53
CA CYS A 73 10.23 -4.35 5.94
C CYS A 73 10.47 -3.22 6.95
N ARG A 74 10.14 -3.41 8.23
CA ARG A 74 10.36 -2.44 9.32
C ARG A 74 11.59 -2.73 10.19
N SER A 75 12.47 -3.64 9.77
CA SER A 75 13.59 -4.12 10.59
C SER A 75 14.72 -3.11 10.78
N LYS A 76 14.72 -2.02 10.01
CA LYS A 76 15.67 -0.90 10.12
C LYS A 76 14.91 0.41 10.37
N PRO A 77 15.48 1.37 11.10
CA PRO A 77 14.89 2.69 11.25
C PRO A 77 14.86 3.43 9.92
N LEU A 78 13.88 4.32 9.75
CA LEU A 78 13.82 5.23 8.61
C LEU A 78 14.76 6.42 8.86
N GLU A 79 15.91 6.41 8.18
CA GLU A 79 16.86 7.52 8.19
C GLU A 79 16.49 8.55 7.14
N ILE A 80 15.76 9.59 7.54
CA ILE A 80 15.44 10.72 6.67
C ILE A 80 16.58 11.74 6.77
N GLN A 81 17.40 11.81 5.73
CA GLN A 81 18.32 12.94 5.57
C GLN A 81 17.50 14.15 5.14
N LEU A 82 17.19 15.04 6.08
CA LEU A 82 16.55 16.31 5.77
C LEU A 82 17.51 17.10 4.87
N ALA A 83 17.05 17.45 3.66
CA ALA A 83 17.84 18.24 2.73
C ALA A 83 18.26 19.55 3.42
N GLN A 84 19.57 19.81 3.46
CA GLN A 84 20.11 21.04 4.01
C GLN A 84 19.54 22.23 3.22
N GLY A 85 18.82 23.14 3.89
CA GLY A 85 18.29 24.36 3.27
C GLY A 85 16.77 24.52 3.26
N ILE A 86 15.98 23.56 3.74
CA ILE A 86 14.53 23.74 3.90
C ILE A 86 14.27 24.68 5.09
N LYS A 87 14.03 25.96 4.79
CA LYS A 87 13.43 26.91 5.75
C LYS A 87 11.93 26.59 5.84
N ASN A 88 11.35 26.62 7.04
CA ASN A 88 9.94 26.29 7.35
C ASN A 88 9.57 24.80 7.44
N THR A 89 10.46 23.94 7.95
CA THR A 89 10.15 22.51 8.14
C THR A 89 8.90 22.25 8.99
N GLN A 90 8.60 23.11 9.97
CA GLN A 90 7.43 22.94 10.84
C GLN A 90 6.11 23.18 10.09
N GLU A 91 5.98 24.28 9.34
CA GLU A 91 4.80 24.58 8.53
C GLU A 91 4.54 23.47 7.50
N LEU A 92 5.59 22.97 6.85
CA LEU A 92 5.47 21.83 5.92
C LEU A 92 5.01 20.55 6.61
N GLN A 93 5.51 20.27 7.82
CA GLN A 93 5.06 19.11 8.60
C GLN A 93 3.59 19.23 8.99
N GLU A 94 3.15 20.41 9.42
CA GLU A 94 1.76 20.69 9.77
C GLU A 94 0.86 20.52 8.54
N TYR A 95 1.23 21.09 7.39
CA TYR A 95 0.48 20.95 6.15
C TYR A 95 0.32 19.48 5.71
N VAL A 96 1.39 18.68 5.80
CA VAL A 96 1.34 17.25 5.43
C VAL A 96 0.52 16.42 6.42
N ARG A 97 0.51 16.79 7.70
CA ARG A 97 -0.27 16.09 8.74
C ARG A 97 -1.76 16.43 8.69
N GLU A 98 -2.08 17.68 8.38
CA GLU A 98 -3.44 18.23 8.42
C GLU A 98 -4.00 18.48 7.00
N MET A 99 -3.93 17.46 6.13
CA MET A 99 -4.46 17.56 4.77
C MET A 99 -5.99 17.61 4.76
N ASN A 100 -6.55 18.71 4.25
CA ASN A 100 -7.99 18.83 3.98
C ASN A 100 -8.30 18.30 2.58
N VAL A 101 -9.00 17.16 2.51
CA VAL A 101 -9.30 16.46 1.25
C VAL A 101 -10.80 16.42 0.98
N ILE A 102 -11.19 16.45 -0.30
CA ILE A 102 -12.53 16.07 -0.74
C ILE A 102 -12.49 14.60 -1.09
N ASP A 103 -13.15 13.75 -0.31
CA ASP A 103 -13.23 12.30 -0.52
C ASP A 103 -14.52 11.86 -1.24
N ASN A 104 -15.50 12.77 -1.36
CA ASN A 104 -16.75 12.49 -2.05
C ASN A 104 -16.54 12.47 -3.58
N GLN A 105 -16.43 11.25 -4.12
CA GLN A 105 -16.23 11.02 -5.55
C GLN A 105 -17.28 11.70 -6.45
N ARG A 106 -18.54 11.85 -5.99
CA ARG A 106 -19.58 12.53 -6.77
C ARG A 106 -19.28 14.02 -6.92
N ILE A 107 -18.83 14.67 -5.85
CA ILE A 107 -18.42 16.08 -5.87
C ILE A 107 -17.21 16.26 -6.79
N LEU A 108 -16.19 15.40 -6.65
CA LEU A 108 -15.01 15.44 -7.51
C LEU A 108 -15.36 15.32 -9.00
N ASN A 109 -16.25 14.38 -9.36
CA ASN A 109 -16.70 14.21 -10.74
C ASN A 109 -17.48 15.43 -11.26
N GLN A 110 -18.32 16.05 -10.43
CA GLN A 110 -19.04 17.28 -10.80
C GLN A 110 -18.09 18.45 -11.05
N LEU A 111 -17.06 18.60 -10.20
CA LEU A 111 -16.03 19.63 -10.38
C LEU A 111 -15.22 19.39 -11.66
N SER A 112 -14.79 18.16 -11.90
CA SER A 112 -14.07 17.77 -13.13
C SER A 112 -14.86 18.10 -14.40
N ASN A 113 -16.14 17.70 -14.47
CA ASN A 113 -16.99 17.98 -15.64
C ASN A 113 -17.26 19.47 -15.86
N LYS A 114 -17.17 20.32 -14.83
CA LYS A 114 -17.27 21.78 -14.98
C LYS A 114 -16.02 22.40 -15.60
N LEU A 115 -14.85 21.81 -15.35
CA LEU A 115 -13.57 22.26 -15.91
C LEU A 115 -13.40 21.82 -17.37
N GLU A 116 -13.73 20.55 -17.65
CA GLU A 116 -13.65 19.96 -18.98
C GLU A 116 -14.99 19.33 -19.37
N PRO A 117 -15.96 20.13 -19.85
CA PRO A 117 -17.25 19.62 -20.30
C PRO A 117 -17.08 18.63 -21.46
N ARG A 118 -17.89 17.57 -21.48
CA ARG A 118 -17.89 16.63 -22.60
C ARG A 118 -18.27 17.36 -23.89
N GLN A 119 -17.40 17.25 -24.89
CA GLN A 119 -17.72 17.71 -26.24
C GLN A 119 -18.77 16.75 -26.82
N THR A 120 -19.95 17.28 -27.14
CA THR A 120 -21.04 16.59 -27.81
C THR A 120 -20.75 16.38 -29.29
#